data_AF-A0A831JWZ5-F1
#
_entry.id   AF-A0A831JWZ5-F1
#
_cell.length_a   1.000
_cell.length_b   1.000
_cell.length_c   1.000
_cell.angle_alpha   90.00
_cell.angle_beta   90.00
_cell.angle_gamma   90.00
#
_symmetry.space_group_name_H-M   'P 1'
#
loop_
_entity.id
_entity.type
_entity.pdbx_description
1 polymer ?
#
loop_
_entity_poly.entity_id
_entity_poly.type
_entity_poly.pdbx_seq_one_letter_code
_entity_poly.pdbx_strand_id
1 'polypeptide(L)'
;MQVPPPAEEMKEALNWEPVEGKKVRCELCPHRCVIAPGRSGVCGVRWNVDGKLYTEIYGKVTAMAVDPIEKKPLYHFYPGRGILSVSSYGCNFRCLHCQNWELSQEYRGLLRVTRLNPEELLERALSSRGSVGVAFTYN
;
A
#
# COMPACT_ATOMS: atom_id res chain seq x y z
N MET A 1 -0.71 -3.80 22.15
CA MET A 1 -1.10 -4.91 21.25
C MET A 1 -1.64 -4.30 19.97
N GLN A 2 -1.27 -4.85 18.82
CA GLN A 2 -1.78 -4.44 17.51
C GLN A 2 -3.23 -4.93 17.40
N VAL A 3 -4.18 -4.00 17.27
CA VAL A 3 -5.61 -4.32 17.09
C VAL A 3 -5.95 -3.99 15.63
N PRO A 4 -6.49 -4.94 14.86
CA PRO A 4 -6.93 -4.65 13.50
C PRO A 4 -8.04 -3.58 13.53
N PRO A 5 -8.12 -2.70 12.53
CA PRO A 5 -9.34 -1.93 12.29
C PRO A 5 -10.56 -2.86 12.14
N PRO A 6 -11.80 -2.36 12.33
CA PRO A 6 -13.01 -3.12 12.03
C PRO A 6 -12.98 -3.64 10.58
N ALA A 7 -13.48 -4.86 10.36
CA ALA A 7 -13.43 -5.50 9.04
C ALA A 7 -14.22 -4.73 7.99
N GLU A 8 -15.27 -4.03 8.41
CA GLU A 8 -16.14 -3.17 7.60
C GLU A 8 -15.39 -1.94 7.04
N GLU A 9 -14.30 -1.53 7.68
CA GLU A 9 -13.42 -0.45 7.21
C GLU A 9 -12.26 -0.94 6.34
N MET A 10 -12.20 -2.26 6.12
CA MET A 10 -11.16 -2.91 5.33
C MET A 10 -11.74 -3.55 4.07
N LYS A 11 -10.87 -3.77 3.09
CA LYS A 11 -11.24 -4.51 1.87
C LYS A 11 -10.70 -5.92 1.99
N GLU A 12 -11.50 -6.93 1.67
CA GLU A 12 -10.99 -8.30 1.55
C GLU A 12 -9.86 -8.32 0.50
N ALA A 13 -8.71 -8.87 0.89
CA ALA A 13 -7.53 -8.92 0.05
C ALA A 13 -7.66 -10.04 -0.98
N LEU A 14 -6.99 -9.86 -2.13
CA LEU A 14 -6.88 -10.88 -3.16
C LEU A 14 -5.64 -11.76 -2.91
N ASN A 15 -5.56 -12.91 -3.60
CA ASN A 15 -4.38 -13.79 -3.64
C ASN A 15 -3.91 -14.28 -2.26
N TRP A 16 -4.74 -15.12 -1.63
CA TRP A 16 -4.43 -15.82 -0.40
C TRP A 16 -5.15 -17.17 -0.34
N GLU A 17 -4.64 -18.07 0.48
CA GLU A 17 -5.22 -19.41 0.68
C GLU A 17 -5.58 -19.62 2.17
N PRO A 18 -6.70 -20.29 2.48
CA PRO A 18 -6.97 -20.73 3.84
C PRO A 18 -5.97 -21.81 4.27
N VAL A 19 -5.61 -21.81 5.55
CA VAL A 19 -4.73 -22.79 6.18
C VAL A 19 -5.38 -23.27 7.49
N GLU A 20 -4.97 -24.43 7.98
CA GLU A 20 -5.47 -25.02 9.22
C GLU A 20 -5.46 -24.04 10.41
N GLY A 21 -6.52 -24.11 11.23
CA GLY A 21 -6.66 -23.29 12.43
C GLY A 21 -7.01 -21.83 12.14
N LYS A 22 -7.83 -21.58 11.10
CA LYS A 22 -8.21 -20.24 10.61
C LYS A 22 -7.01 -19.37 10.23
N LYS A 23 -5.86 -19.97 9.92
CA LYS A 23 -4.70 -19.24 9.40
C LYS A 23 -4.94 -18.91 7.93
N VAL A 24 -4.23 -17.92 7.42
CA VAL A 24 -4.24 -17.58 5.99
C VAL A 24 -2.81 -17.51 5.47
N ARG A 25 -2.57 -18.01 4.26
CA ARG A 25 -1.32 -17.81 3.53
C ARG A 25 -1.51 -16.68 2.52
N CYS A 26 -0.84 -15.56 2.73
CA CYS A 26 -0.87 -14.44 1.79
C CYS A 26 0.12 -14.66 0.64
N GLU A 27 -0.30 -14.55 -0.62
CA GLU A 27 0.56 -14.79 -1.79
C GLU A 27 0.95 -13.51 -2.56
N LEU A 28 0.64 -12.34 -2.00
CA LEU A 28 0.83 -11.04 -2.68
C LEU A 28 2.29 -10.58 -2.78
N CYS A 29 3.21 -11.21 -2.06
CA CYS A 29 4.64 -10.89 -2.16
C CYS A 29 5.51 -12.12 -1.82
N PRO A 30 6.83 -12.09 -2.10
CA PRO A 30 7.71 -13.23 -1.88
C PRO A 30 7.79 -13.76 -0.43
N HIS A 31 7.40 -12.98 0.57
CA HIS A 31 7.39 -13.43 1.97
C HIS A 31 6.38 -14.54 2.28
N ARG A 32 5.33 -14.69 1.45
CA ARG A 32 4.30 -15.73 1.58
C ARG A 32 3.82 -15.97 3.02
N CYS A 33 3.52 -14.89 3.74
CA CYS A 33 3.25 -14.94 5.18
C CYS A 33 2.10 -15.90 5.51
N VAL A 34 2.31 -16.80 6.48
CA VAL A 34 1.23 -17.54 7.15
C VAL A 34 0.80 -16.76 8.39
N ILE A 35 -0.40 -16.21 8.35
CA ILE A 35 -0.89 -15.21 9.31
C ILE A 35 -1.96 -15.87 10.19
N ALA A 36 -1.76 -15.85 11.50
CA ALA A 36 -2.74 -16.34 12.48
C ALA A 36 -3.92 -15.37 12.65
N PRO A 37 -5.11 -15.85 13.09
CA PRO A 37 -6.25 -14.98 13.37
C PRO A 37 -5.89 -13.79 14.27
N GLY A 38 -6.36 -12.60 13.92
CA GLY A 38 -6.11 -11.36 14.66
C GLY A 38 -4.68 -10.81 14.50
N ARG A 39 -3.89 -11.36 13.57
CA ARG A 39 -2.52 -10.90 13.29
C ARG A 39 -2.41 -10.27 11.91
N SER A 40 -1.38 -9.46 11.73
CA SER A 40 -0.97 -8.92 10.43
C SER A 40 0.23 -9.67 9.85
N GLY A 41 0.38 -9.61 8.53
CA GLY A 41 1.62 -10.00 7.85
C GLY A 41 2.76 -9.02 8.09
N VAL A 42 3.96 -9.32 7.60
CA VAL A 42 5.16 -8.48 7.83
C VAL A 42 5.02 -7.03 7.31
N CYS A 43 4.17 -6.83 6.30
CA CYS A 43 3.85 -5.50 5.77
C CYS A 43 3.05 -4.61 6.75
N GLY A 44 2.47 -5.21 7.80
CA GLY A 44 1.69 -4.52 8.83
C GLY A 44 0.28 -4.09 8.42
N VAL A 45 -0.07 -4.19 7.13
CA VAL A 45 -1.34 -3.67 6.57
C VAL A 45 -2.32 -4.75 6.11
N ARG A 46 -1.89 -6.02 6.13
CA ARG A 46 -2.71 -7.17 5.74
C ARG A 46 -3.00 -8.01 6.95
N TRP A 47 -4.27 -8.13 7.30
CA TRP A 47 -4.75 -8.73 8.53
C TRP A 47 -5.54 -10.00 8.27
N ASN A 48 -5.34 -11.01 9.09
CA ASN A 48 -6.24 -12.16 9.15
C ASN A 48 -7.39 -11.83 10.12
N VAL A 49 -8.59 -11.68 9.59
CA VAL A 49 -9.82 -11.53 10.36
C VAL A 49 -10.65 -12.79 10.18
N ASP A 50 -10.75 -13.57 11.26
CA ASP A 50 -11.53 -14.81 11.33
C ASP A 50 -11.31 -15.82 10.17
N GLY A 51 -10.06 -15.98 9.72
CA GLY A 51 -9.72 -16.91 8.64
C GLY A 51 -9.83 -16.32 7.24
N LYS A 52 -10.00 -15.01 7.11
CA LYS A 52 -9.98 -14.27 5.84
C LYS A 52 -8.93 -13.17 5.86
N LEU A 53 -8.27 -12.95 4.72
CA LEU A 53 -7.28 -11.91 4.60
C LEU A 53 -7.93 -10.58 4.18
N TYR A 54 -7.65 -9.51 4.91
CA TYR A 54 -8.10 -8.15 4.64
C TYR A 54 -6.90 -7.21 4.47
N THR A 55 -7.07 -6.16 3.68
CA THR A 55 -6.13 -5.05 3.56
C THR A 55 -6.73 -3.78 4.16
N GLU A 56 -5.98 -3.11 5.02
CA GLU A 56 -6.43 -1.88 5.67
C GLU A 56 -6.19 -0.62 4.82
N ILE A 57 -5.44 -0.73 3.73
CA ILE A 57 -4.95 0.41 2.94
C ILE A 57 -5.72 0.69 1.65
N TYR A 58 -6.80 -0.06 1.38
CA TYR A 58 -7.60 0.16 0.18
C TYR A 58 -8.22 1.56 0.18
N GLY A 59 -7.97 2.33 -0.89
CA GLY A 59 -8.45 3.70 -1.03
C GLY A 59 -7.83 4.71 -0.06
N LYS A 60 -6.75 4.36 0.66
CA LYS A 60 -6.07 5.24 1.62
C LYS A 60 -4.75 5.75 1.03
N VAL A 61 -4.65 7.07 0.86
CA VAL A 61 -3.46 7.74 0.33
C VAL A 61 -2.80 8.58 1.42
N THR A 62 -1.49 8.43 1.60
CA THR A 62 -0.69 9.15 2.62
C THR A 62 0.14 10.27 2.04
N ALA A 63 0.62 10.12 0.81
CA ALA A 63 1.30 11.19 0.06
C ALA A 63 0.99 11.07 -1.43
N MET A 64 0.94 12.23 -2.09
CA MET A 64 0.68 12.36 -3.52
C MET A 64 1.44 13.57 -4.07
N ALA A 65 2.23 13.37 -5.13
CA ALA A 65 3.01 14.42 -5.78
C ALA A 65 3.29 14.07 -7.25
N VAL A 66 3.49 15.07 -8.11
CA VAL A 66 4.01 14.84 -9.47
C VAL A 66 5.52 14.82 -9.41
N ASP A 67 6.12 13.65 -9.64
CA ASP A 67 7.57 13.47 -9.71
C ASP A 67 8.02 13.32 -11.17
N PRO A 68 9.28 13.65 -11.50
CA PRO A 68 9.87 13.23 -12.76
C PRO A 68 10.00 11.70 -12.81
N ILE A 69 9.84 11.12 -14.00
CA ILE A 69 9.99 9.69 -14.23
C ILE A 69 11.37 9.17 -13.81
N GLU A 70 12.40 10.00 -13.95
CA GLU A 70 13.79 9.66 -13.63
C GLU A 70 14.01 9.35 -12.15
N LYS A 71 13.06 9.71 -11.27
CA LYS A 71 13.07 9.28 -9.86
C LYS A 71 12.68 7.81 -9.69
N LYS A 72 12.03 7.21 -10.69
CA LYS A 72 11.70 5.78 -10.75
C LYS A 72 12.83 5.03 -11.48
N PRO A 73 12.97 3.71 -11.29
CA PRO A 73 13.98 2.91 -12.01
C PRO A 73 13.60 2.69 -13.49
N LEU A 74 13.19 3.76 -14.18
CA LEU A 74 12.62 3.78 -15.53
C LEU A 74 13.15 4.98 -16.34
N TYR A 75 14.45 5.24 -16.27
CA TYR A 75 15.08 6.46 -16.82
C TYR A 75 14.77 6.73 -18.30
N HIS A 76 14.64 5.68 -19.13
CA HIS A 76 14.36 5.82 -20.56
C HIS A 76 12.86 5.72 -20.93
N PHE A 77 11.96 5.68 -19.95
CA PHE A 77 10.53 5.53 -20.15
C PHE A 77 9.82 6.89 -20.07
N TYR A 78 9.72 7.61 -21.20
CA TYR A 78 9.26 9.02 -21.27
C TYR A 78 10.16 10.05 -20.57
N PRO A 79 11.42 10.23 -21.03
CA PRO A 79 12.33 11.21 -20.44
C PRO A 79 11.75 12.63 -20.34
N GLY A 80 11.98 13.30 -19.22
CA GLY A 80 11.53 14.66 -18.92
C GLY A 80 10.04 14.80 -18.61
N ARG A 81 9.28 13.70 -18.56
CA ARG A 81 7.86 13.72 -18.21
C ARG A 81 7.63 13.52 -16.71
N GLY A 82 6.53 14.09 -16.23
CA GLY A 82 6.06 13.85 -14.87
C GLY A 82 5.24 12.56 -14.78
N ILE A 83 5.07 12.07 -13.56
CA ILE A 83 4.14 10.99 -13.23
C ILE A 83 3.52 11.25 -11.86
N LEU A 84 2.20 11.09 -11.74
CA LEU A 84 1.51 11.25 -10.47
C LEU A 84 1.92 10.09 -9.54
N SER A 85 2.80 10.39 -8.61
CA SER A 85 3.27 9.44 -7.60
C SER A 85 2.33 9.46 -6.40
N VAL A 86 1.87 8.28 -6.01
CA VAL A 86 0.90 8.08 -4.94
C VAL A 86 1.42 6.99 -4.00
N SER A 87 1.20 7.17 -2.71
CA SER A 87 1.58 6.20 -1.69
C SER A 87 0.41 5.83 -0.81
N SER A 88 0.55 4.68 -0.17
CA SER A 88 -0.15 4.38 1.06
C SER A 88 0.87 4.11 2.15
N TYR A 89 0.43 3.63 3.29
CA TYR A 89 1.33 3.18 4.33
C TYR A 89 1.56 1.65 4.27
N GLY A 90 2.58 1.19 4.98
CA GLY A 90 2.96 -0.22 5.05
C GLY A 90 3.93 -0.65 3.95
N CYS A 91 4.95 -1.39 4.35
CA CYS A 91 6.00 -1.93 3.48
C CYS A 91 6.41 -3.32 3.96
N ASN A 92 6.57 -4.25 3.02
CA ASN A 92 7.10 -5.59 3.31
C ASN A 92 8.63 -5.59 3.49
N PHE A 93 9.32 -4.49 3.22
CA PHE A 93 10.76 -4.35 3.42
C PHE A 93 11.07 -3.61 4.72
N ARG A 94 12.34 -3.68 5.15
CA ARG A 94 12.90 -3.01 6.34
C ARG A 94 14.25 -2.38 6.00
N CYS A 95 14.27 -1.51 4.99
CA CYS A 95 15.50 -0.92 4.49
C CYS A 95 16.14 -0.03 5.59
N LEU A 96 17.45 -0.21 5.81
CA LEU A 96 18.21 0.54 6.83
C LEU A 96 18.20 2.06 6.60
N HIS A 97 18.15 2.48 5.34
CA HIS A 97 18.17 3.89 4.94
C HIS A 97 16.91 4.27 4.15
N CYS A 98 15.74 3.76 4.57
CA CYS A 98 14.49 4.12 3.91
C CYS A 98 14.21 5.63 4.06
N GLN A 99 14.21 6.37 2.95
CA GLN A 99 13.85 7.80 2.97
C GLN A 99 12.37 8.04 3.27
N ASN A 100 11.52 7.03 3.05
CA ASN A 100 10.08 7.10 3.28
C ASN A 100 9.66 6.30 4.52
N TRP A 101 10.56 6.13 5.51
CA TRP A 101 10.32 5.28 6.68
C TRP A 101 9.12 5.74 7.53
N GLU A 102 8.88 7.05 7.62
CA GLU A 102 7.70 7.61 8.32
C GLU A 102 6.39 7.14 7.68
N LEU A 103 6.33 7.08 6.35
CA LEU A 103 5.17 6.61 5.59
C LEU A 103 5.05 5.07 5.62
N SER A 104 6.18 4.38 5.45
CA SER A 104 6.21 2.93 5.21
C SER A 104 6.25 2.08 6.48
N GLN A 105 6.81 2.61 7.58
CA GLN A 105 7.13 1.84 8.78
C GLN A 105 6.51 2.42 10.07
N GLU A 106 6.36 3.74 10.21
CA GLU A 106 5.89 4.39 11.46
C GLU A 106 4.44 4.90 11.42
N TYR A 107 3.68 4.51 10.40
CA TYR A 107 2.37 5.04 10.03
C TYR A 107 1.19 4.88 11.03
N ARG A 108 1.44 4.49 12.27
CA ARG A 108 0.46 4.04 13.28
C ARG A 108 -0.42 5.19 13.81
N GLY A 109 -1.32 5.69 12.98
CA GLY A 109 -2.30 6.73 13.33
C GLY A 109 -1.76 8.17 13.28
N LEU A 110 -0.48 8.35 12.97
CA LEU A 110 0.18 9.65 12.89
C LEU A 110 0.07 10.31 11.52
N LEU A 111 -0.23 9.52 10.48
CA LEU A 111 -0.27 10.03 9.11
C LEU A 111 -1.62 10.62 8.77
N ARG A 112 -1.59 11.76 8.08
CA ARG A 112 -2.75 12.28 7.38
C ARG A 112 -3.10 11.34 6.23
N VAL A 113 -4.30 10.77 6.27
CA VAL A 113 -4.82 9.90 5.22
C VAL A 113 -5.91 10.63 4.45
N THR A 114 -5.77 10.65 3.14
CA THR A 114 -6.86 11.06 2.23
C THR A 114 -7.50 9.79 1.67
N ARG A 115 -8.83 9.70 1.75
CA ARG A 115 -9.56 8.62 1.09
C ARG A 115 -9.80 9.02 -0.36
N LEU A 116 -9.42 8.14 -1.30
CA LEU A 116 -9.65 8.32 -2.72
C LEU A 116 -10.17 7.02 -3.32
N ASN A 117 -11.25 7.13 -4.10
CA ASN A 117 -11.69 6.05 -4.98
C ASN A 117 -10.88 6.07 -6.31
N PRO A 118 -10.96 5.00 -7.12
CA PRO A 118 -10.23 4.92 -8.38
C PRO A 118 -10.53 6.06 -9.36
N GLU A 119 -11.78 6.52 -9.43
CA GLU A 119 -12.23 7.59 -10.32
C GLU A 119 -11.60 8.94 -9.93
N GLU A 120 -11.61 9.30 -8.65
CA GLU A 120 -10.98 10.50 -8.11
C GLU A 120 -9.46 10.49 -8.33
N LEU A 121 -8.83 9.31 -8.19
CA LEU A 121 -7.41 9.17 -8.48
C LEU A 121 -7.12 9.39 -9.98
N LEU A 122 -7.97 8.86 -10.85
CA LEU A 122 -7.87 9.06 -12.30
C LEU A 122 -8.04 10.53 -12.67
N GLU A 123 -9.04 11.22 -12.12
CA GLU A 123 -9.27 12.65 -12.34
C GLU A 123 -8.05 13.50 -11.92
N ARG A 124 -7.43 13.18 -10.78
CA ARG A 124 -6.20 13.82 -10.32
C ARG A 124 -5.02 13.56 -11.27
N ALA A 125 -4.92 12.36 -11.82
CA ALA A 125 -3.89 12.01 -12.79
C ALA A 125 -4.06 12.78 -14.10
N LEU A 126 -5.29 12.83 -14.62
CA LEU A 126 -5.63 13.52 -15.87
C LEU A 126 -5.50 15.04 -15.77
N SER A 127 -5.78 15.63 -14.59
CA SER A 127 -5.61 17.07 -14.34
C SER A 127 -4.17 17.48 -14.04
N SER A 128 -3.26 16.53 -13.79
CA SER A 128 -1.84 16.79 -13.52
C SER A 128 -1.07 17.09 -14.81
N ARG A 129 -0.90 18.37 -15.14
CA ARG A 129 -0.20 18.81 -16.37
C ARG A 129 1.19 18.17 -16.50
N GLY A 130 1.44 17.54 -17.65
CA GLY A 130 2.73 16.91 -17.95
C GLY A 130 2.94 15.54 -17.30
N SER A 131 1.96 15.05 -16.52
CA SER A 131 1.94 13.68 -16.03
C SER A 131 1.55 12.70 -17.15
N VAL A 132 2.23 11.56 -17.23
CA VAL A 132 1.90 10.48 -18.19
C VAL A 132 1.13 9.33 -17.57
N GLY A 133 0.82 9.39 -16.27
CA GLY A 133 0.08 8.33 -15.59
C GLY A 133 0.17 8.40 -14.06
N VAL A 134 0.02 7.23 -13.44
CA VAL A 134 0.06 7.05 -11.98
C VAL A 134 1.13 6.02 -11.61
N ALA A 135 1.92 6.31 -10.59
CA ALA A 135 2.88 5.38 -10.00
C ALA A 135 2.59 5.19 -8.50
N PHE A 136 2.34 3.95 -8.10
CA PHE A 136 2.30 3.57 -6.68
C PHE A 136 3.73 3.42 -6.16
N THR A 137 4.10 4.17 -5.13
CA THR A 137 5.49 4.36 -4.70
C THR A 137 5.55 4.94 -3.28
N TYR A 138 6.75 5.19 -2.76
CA TYR A 138 7.05 5.66 -1.39
C TYR A 138 6.80 4.67 -0.25
N ASN A 139 6.55 3.39 -0.56
CA ASN A 139 6.42 2.31 0.42
C ASN A 139 6.70 0.94 -0.22
#